data_AF-A0A327VT17-F1
#
_entry.id   AF-A0A327VT17-F1
#
_cell.length_a   1.000
_cell.length_b   1.000
_cell.length_c   1.000
_cell.angle_alpha   90.00
_cell.angle_beta   90.00
_cell.angle_gamma   90.00
#
_symmetry.space_group_name_H-M   'P 1'
#
loop_
_entity.id
_entity.type
_entity.pdbx_description
1 polymer ?
#
loop_
_entity_poly.entity_id
_entity_poly.type
_entity_poly.pdbx_seq_one_letter_code
_entity_poly.pdbx_strand_id
1 'polypeptide(L)'
;MPLELEHIKDGLYYRYKGHIIRIEEVHYPFLPAMRLSMEAIPIENNELFMLGFETWGKSGEFIRHLTDGREFGLKRTQNTGWSVWINGVDVKTELHFIHEIQEIWLVLFKDVLRRRGDHPKPTLKLMYYQMPNTSASVKIGVYETGRYSGKAKKYNEVLPYQQQLYYLTWDCTFLFRNISFAIWLIVEPTTPSEILFEFDGRPWGLELVAGRGTKDEDTRAAAKWLHHHLVENVLRRLE
;
A
#
# COMPACT_ATOMS: atom_id res chain seq x y z
N MET A 1 -10.21 -4.20 18.75
CA MET A 1 -10.00 -2.76 18.51
C MET A 1 -10.21 -2.50 17.03
N PRO A 2 -11.03 -1.52 16.64
CA PRO A 2 -11.16 -1.14 15.23
C PRO A 2 -9.82 -0.65 14.69
N LEU A 3 -9.43 -1.08 13.48
CA LEU A 3 -8.25 -0.58 12.79
C LEU A 3 -8.54 0.81 12.22
N GLU A 4 -7.86 1.82 12.75
CA GLU A 4 -7.84 3.14 12.13
C GLU A 4 -6.96 3.12 10.88
N LEU A 5 -7.29 4.00 9.92
CA LEU A 5 -6.56 4.12 8.66
C LEU A 5 -5.07 4.41 8.88
N GLU A 6 -4.74 5.18 9.90
CA GLU A 6 -3.38 5.56 10.27
C GLU A 6 -2.49 4.37 10.67
N HIS A 7 -3.13 3.29 11.16
CA HIS A 7 -2.44 2.07 11.53
C HIS A 7 -2.14 1.18 10.34
N ILE A 8 -2.69 1.46 9.15
CA ILE A 8 -2.53 0.63 7.94
C ILE A 8 -1.43 1.22 7.06
N LYS A 9 -0.29 0.53 6.95
CA LYS A 9 0.89 0.99 6.20
C LYS A 9 1.38 -0.06 5.21
N ASP A 10 2.12 0.38 4.20
CA ASP A 10 2.77 -0.54 3.22
C ASP A 10 3.56 -1.63 3.93
N GLY A 11 3.46 -2.86 3.42
CA GLY A 11 4.23 -4.00 3.90
C GLY A 11 3.76 -4.61 5.23
N LEU A 12 2.82 -3.97 5.95
CA LEU A 12 2.23 -4.53 7.18
C LEU A 12 1.21 -5.63 6.87
N TYR A 13 1.03 -6.57 7.81
CA TYR A 13 0.09 -7.68 7.67
C TYR A 13 -1.18 -7.47 8.49
N TYR A 14 -2.32 -7.77 7.87
CA TYR A 14 -3.64 -7.76 8.53
C TYR A 14 -4.46 -8.96 8.06
N ARG A 15 -5.50 -9.29 8.80
CA ARG A 15 -6.49 -10.27 8.35
C ARG A 15 -7.58 -9.53 7.58
N TYR A 16 -7.94 -10.03 6.41
CA TYR A 16 -9.04 -9.54 5.59
C TYR A 16 -9.83 -10.74 5.08
N LYS A 17 -11.14 -10.79 5.40
CA LYS A 17 -12.03 -11.91 5.02
C LYS A 17 -11.46 -13.30 5.37
N GLY A 18 -10.86 -13.44 6.56
CA GLY A 18 -10.28 -14.68 7.04
C GLY A 18 -8.88 -15.02 6.50
N HIS A 19 -8.36 -14.24 5.55
CA HIS A 19 -7.01 -14.44 4.99
C HIS A 19 -6.04 -13.39 5.49
N ILE A 20 -4.78 -13.78 5.69
CA ILE A 20 -3.73 -12.81 6.02
C ILE A 20 -3.22 -12.18 4.72
N ILE A 21 -3.35 -10.86 4.63
CA ILE A 21 -2.89 -10.07 3.49
C ILE A 21 -1.73 -9.18 3.93
N ARG A 22 -0.78 -8.96 3.02
CA ARG A 22 0.21 -7.89 3.13
C ARG A 22 -0.33 -6.66 2.43
N ILE A 23 -0.29 -5.51 3.08
CA ILE A 23 -0.60 -4.25 2.39
C ILE A 23 0.49 -3.96 1.38
N GLU A 24 0.06 -3.58 0.20
CA GLU A 24 0.88 -3.27 -0.97
C GLU A 24 0.21 -2.05 -1.61
N GLU A 25 0.94 -1.28 -2.43
CA GLU A 25 0.40 -0.09 -3.10
C GLU A 25 -0.91 -0.35 -3.85
N VAL A 26 -1.09 -1.55 -4.41
CA VAL A 26 -2.33 -1.96 -5.10
C VAL A 26 -3.56 -1.97 -4.20
N HIS A 27 -3.38 -2.03 -2.87
CA HIS A 27 -4.46 -2.03 -1.89
C HIS A 27 -4.89 -0.61 -1.48
N TYR A 28 -4.05 0.42 -1.69
CA TYR A 28 -4.29 1.79 -1.22
C TYR A 28 -5.63 2.41 -1.65
N PRO A 29 -6.08 2.27 -2.91
CA PRO A 29 -7.37 2.81 -3.33
C PRO A 29 -8.56 2.19 -2.58
N PHE A 30 -8.36 1.01 -2.00
CA PHE A 30 -9.42 0.22 -1.37
C PHE A 30 -9.34 0.26 0.16
N LEU A 31 -8.25 0.78 0.75
CA LEU A 31 -8.04 0.78 2.21
C LEU A 31 -9.20 1.39 3.01
N PRO A 32 -9.83 2.52 2.61
CA PRO A 32 -10.95 3.08 3.36
C PRO A 32 -12.14 2.12 3.52
N ALA A 33 -12.40 1.30 2.50
CA ALA A 33 -13.44 0.28 2.53
C ALA A 33 -12.95 -1.03 3.13
N MET A 34 -11.74 -1.47 2.79
CA MET A 34 -11.13 -2.69 3.30
C MET A 34 -10.98 -2.64 4.82
N ARG A 35 -10.65 -1.48 5.41
CA ARG A 35 -10.45 -1.32 6.87
C ARG A 35 -11.64 -1.83 7.68
N LEU A 36 -12.86 -1.67 7.15
CA LEU A 36 -14.10 -2.05 7.83
C LEU A 36 -14.22 -3.57 8.00
N SER A 37 -13.53 -4.34 7.16
CA SER A 37 -13.48 -5.81 7.22
C SER A 37 -12.07 -6.33 7.49
N MET A 38 -11.14 -5.43 7.86
CA MET A 38 -9.81 -5.79 8.28
C MET A 38 -9.77 -5.98 9.79
N GLU A 39 -8.98 -6.95 10.21
CA GLU A 39 -8.76 -7.24 11.62
C GLU A 39 -7.26 -7.23 11.90
N ALA A 40 -6.91 -6.70 13.07
CA ALA A 40 -5.55 -6.80 13.57
C ALA A 40 -5.26 -8.27 13.90
N ILE A 41 -4.06 -8.74 13.54
CA ILE A 41 -3.65 -10.11 13.81
C ILE A 41 -3.10 -10.14 15.26
N PRO A 42 -3.71 -10.92 16.18
CA PRO A 42 -3.20 -11.04 17.53
C PRO A 42 -1.80 -11.68 17.54
N ILE A 43 -0.98 -11.33 18.52
CA ILE A 43 0.35 -11.93 18.66
C ILE A 43 0.20 -13.35 19.21
N GLU A 44 0.44 -14.32 18.34
CA GLU A 44 0.47 -15.75 18.65
C GLU A 44 1.82 -16.35 18.30
N ASN A 45 2.19 -17.46 18.94
CA ASN A 45 3.48 -18.12 18.73
C ASN A 45 3.73 -18.46 17.25
N ASN A 46 2.72 -18.97 16.55
CA ASN A 46 2.81 -19.30 15.13
C ASN A 46 3.13 -18.07 14.27
N GLU A 47 2.51 -16.94 14.58
CA GLU A 47 2.74 -15.69 13.85
C GLU A 47 4.15 -15.14 14.10
N LEU A 48 4.67 -15.28 15.33
CA LEU A 48 6.05 -14.93 15.67
C LEU A 48 7.08 -15.79 14.91
N PHE A 49 6.86 -17.11 14.84
CA PHE A 49 7.70 -18.00 14.03
C PHE A 49 7.65 -17.65 12.54
N MET A 50 6.47 -17.30 12.03
CA MET A 50 6.31 -16.82 10.65
C MET A 50 7.07 -15.52 10.42
N LEU A 51 7.14 -14.62 11.41
CA LEU A 51 8.01 -13.43 11.39
C LEU A 51 9.46 -13.74 11.75
N GLY A 52 9.88 -15.00 11.75
CA GLY A 52 11.28 -15.40 11.93
C GLY A 52 11.84 -15.17 13.33
N PHE A 53 10.99 -15.02 14.34
CA PHE A 53 11.41 -15.15 15.73
C PHE A 53 11.64 -16.61 16.10
N GLU A 54 12.50 -16.82 17.08
CA GLU A 54 12.84 -18.11 17.65
C GLU A 54 12.59 -18.05 19.15
N THR A 55 12.30 -19.20 19.77
CA THR A 55 12.11 -19.25 21.22
C THR A 55 13.45 -19.04 21.92
N TRP A 56 13.47 -18.15 22.91
CA TRP A 56 14.64 -17.84 23.71
C TRP A 56 14.50 -18.42 25.12
N GLY A 57 15.49 -19.22 25.52
CA GLY A 57 15.51 -19.87 26.83
C GLY A 57 14.30 -20.80 27.07
N LYS A 58 13.93 -20.95 28.35
CA LYS A 58 12.79 -21.79 28.78
C LYS A 58 11.52 -20.97 29.07
N SER A 59 11.57 -19.64 28.94
CA SER A 59 10.66 -18.70 29.61
C SER A 59 9.50 -18.19 28.75
N GLY A 60 9.24 -18.78 27.58
CA GLY A 60 8.22 -18.25 26.66
C GLY A 60 8.58 -16.89 26.05
N GLU A 61 9.87 -16.57 26.05
CA GLU A 61 10.44 -15.40 25.38
C GLU A 61 10.74 -15.76 23.92
N PHE A 62 10.66 -14.76 23.04
CA PHE A 62 10.98 -14.88 21.63
C PHE A 62 12.08 -13.89 21.28
N ILE A 63 12.99 -14.29 20.39
CA ILE A 63 14.12 -13.47 19.96
C ILE A 63 14.26 -13.52 18.45
N ARG A 64 14.71 -12.42 17.87
CA ARG A 64 15.17 -12.36 16.50
C ARG A 64 16.55 -11.71 16.46
N HIS A 65 17.54 -12.48 16.03
CA HIS A 65 18.90 -12.01 15.82
C HIS A 65 18.97 -11.19 14.52
N LEU A 66 19.59 -10.01 14.62
CA LEU A 66 19.80 -9.11 13.49
C LEU A 66 21.17 -9.34 12.86
N THR A 67 21.33 -8.95 11.60
CA THR A 67 22.58 -9.17 10.84
C THR A 67 23.77 -8.37 11.38
N ASP A 68 23.50 -7.33 12.15
CA ASP A 68 24.51 -6.48 12.80
C ASP A 68 24.84 -6.91 14.24
N GLY A 69 24.36 -8.08 14.66
CA GLY A 69 24.61 -8.64 16.00
C GLY A 69 23.70 -8.09 17.09
N ARG A 70 22.76 -7.19 16.77
CA ARG A 70 21.72 -6.76 17.70
C ARG A 70 20.65 -7.85 17.87
N GLU A 71 19.94 -7.78 18.98
CA GLU A 71 18.87 -8.69 19.34
C GLU A 71 17.59 -7.91 19.58
N PHE A 72 16.51 -8.35 18.92
CA PHE A 72 15.17 -7.84 19.15
C PHE A 72 14.33 -8.96 19.74
N GLY A 73 13.81 -8.77 20.95
CA GLY A 73 13.07 -9.80 21.64
C GLY A 73 11.72 -9.35 22.16
N LEU A 74 10.89 -10.35 22.42
CA LEU A 74 9.52 -10.23 22.87
C LEU A 74 9.33 -11.14 24.08
N LYS A 75 8.67 -10.62 25.11
CA LYS A 75 8.37 -11.35 26.34
C LYS A 75 6.90 -11.17 26.70
N ARG A 76 6.24 -12.22 27.18
CA ARG A 76 4.86 -12.09 27.67
C ARG A 76 4.80 -11.23 28.92
N THR A 77 3.85 -10.30 28.95
CA THR A 77 3.50 -9.52 30.15
C THR A 77 2.51 -10.29 31.02
N GLN A 78 2.24 -9.76 32.21
CA GLN A 78 1.22 -10.32 33.11
C GLN A 78 -0.22 -10.11 32.58
N ASN A 79 -0.44 -9.12 31.72
CA ASN A 79 -1.77 -8.72 31.23
C ASN A 79 -2.10 -9.30 29.85
N THR A 80 -1.61 -10.50 29.52
CA THR A 80 -1.79 -11.18 28.21
C THR A 80 -1.14 -10.50 27.01
N GLY A 81 -0.51 -9.34 27.18
CA GLY A 81 0.26 -8.63 26.16
C GLY A 81 1.71 -9.11 26.05
N TRP A 82 2.47 -8.37 25.26
CA TRP A 82 3.87 -8.62 24.95
C TRP A 82 4.71 -7.36 25.16
N SER A 83 5.80 -7.44 25.91
CA SER A 83 6.80 -6.39 26.01
C SER A 83 7.94 -6.64 25.04
N VAL A 84 8.51 -5.55 24.52
CA VAL A 84 9.68 -5.60 23.64
C VAL A 84 10.93 -5.36 24.47
N TRP A 85 12.02 -6.03 24.13
CA TRP A 85 13.35 -5.69 24.61
C TRP A 85 14.35 -5.68 23.46
N ILE A 86 15.36 -4.83 23.55
CA ILE A 86 16.38 -4.66 22.51
C ILE A 86 17.74 -4.74 23.18
N ASN A 87 18.59 -5.68 22.75
CA ASN A 87 19.91 -5.92 23.35
C ASN A 87 19.86 -6.02 24.89
N GLY A 88 18.85 -6.71 25.44
CA GLY A 88 18.63 -6.86 26.88
C GLY A 88 18.00 -5.65 27.60
N VAL A 89 17.67 -4.56 26.89
CA VAL A 89 16.99 -3.39 27.48
C VAL A 89 15.49 -3.46 27.20
N ASP A 90 14.68 -3.51 28.26
CA ASP A 90 13.22 -3.52 28.16
C ASP A 90 12.67 -2.17 27.69
N VAL A 91 11.83 -2.23 26.66
CA VAL A 91 11.02 -1.11 26.17
C VAL A 91 9.68 -1.14 26.91
N LYS A 92 9.32 -0.04 27.58
CA LYS A 92 8.06 0.10 28.33
C LYS A 92 6.86 0.30 27.38
N THR A 93 6.59 -0.72 26.57
CA THR A 93 5.46 -0.75 25.65
C THR A 93 4.84 -2.13 25.70
N GLU A 94 3.52 -2.18 25.81
CA GLU A 94 2.75 -3.42 25.78
C GLU A 94 2.05 -3.56 24.44
N LEU A 95 2.33 -4.67 23.75
CA LEU A 95 1.83 -4.99 22.42
C LEU A 95 0.84 -6.16 22.49
N HIS A 96 -0.15 -6.12 21.61
CA HIS A 96 -1.19 -7.14 21.49
C HIS A 96 -1.30 -7.69 20.07
N PHE A 97 -0.83 -6.94 19.06
CA PHE A 97 -1.02 -7.25 17.66
C PHE A 97 0.29 -7.24 16.85
N ILE A 98 0.31 -8.04 15.78
CA ILE A 98 1.46 -8.20 14.89
C ILE A 98 1.88 -6.88 14.24
N HIS A 99 0.93 -6.07 13.79
CA HIS A 99 1.24 -4.80 13.14
C HIS A 99 2.02 -3.85 14.06
N GLU A 100 1.80 -3.89 15.38
CA GLU A 100 2.52 -3.06 16.34
C GLU A 100 4.01 -3.47 16.44
N ILE A 101 4.29 -4.79 16.41
CA ILE A 101 5.67 -5.30 16.33
C ILE A 101 6.33 -4.82 15.03
N GLN A 102 5.61 -4.93 13.91
CA GLN A 102 6.13 -4.52 12.62
C GLN A 102 6.35 -3.00 12.53
N GLU A 103 5.53 -2.19 13.19
CA GLU A 103 5.73 -0.73 13.27
C GLU A 103 6.97 -0.38 14.09
N ILE A 104 7.15 -0.99 15.26
CA ILE A 104 8.36 -0.80 16.06
C ILE A 104 9.59 -1.20 15.25
N TRP A 105 9.51 -2.34 14.56
CA TRP A 105 10.57 -2.79 13.66
C TRP A 105 10.87 -1.78 12.56
N LEU A 106 9.83 -1.27 11.88
CA LEU A 106 9.96 -0.28 10.82
C LEU A 106 10.61 1.01 11.33
N VAL A 107 10.23 1.48 12.52
CA VAL A 107 10.79 2.68 13.12
C VAL A 107 12.27 2.51 13.45
N LEU A 108 12.64 1.37 14.06
CA LEU A 108 13.99 1.08 14.55
C LEU A 108 14.98 0.69 13.45
N PHE A 109 14.54 -0.10 12.47
CA PHE A 109 15.42 -0.71 11.47
C PHE A 109 15.23 -0.13 10.07
N LYS A 110 14.24 0.75 9.87
CA LYS A 110 13.89 1.33 8.56
C LYS A 110 13.63 0.27 7.48
N ASP A 111 13.13 -0.89 7.89
CA ASP A 111 12.81 -2.01 7.01
C ASP A 111 11.45 -2.61 7.42
N VAL A 112 10.79 -3.29 6.49
CA VAL A 112 9.52 -3.97 6.76
C VAL A 112 9.82 -5.36 7.33
N LEU A 113 9.26 -5.64 8.50
CA LEU A 113 9.31 -6.98 9.09
C LEU A 113 8.44 -7.95 8.30
N ARG A 114 9.05 -8.73 7.40
CA ARG A 114 8.35 -9.69 6.52
C ARG A 114 8.23 -11.09 7.13
N ARG A 115 7.19 -11.81 6.74
CA ARG A 115 7.02 -13.25 7.00
C ARG A 115 8.07 -14.05 6.22
N ARG A 116 8.49 -15.20 6.77
CA ARG A 116 9.36 -16.18 6.11
C ARG A 116 8.72 -16.63 4.80
N GLY A 117 9.51 -16.62 3.73
CA GLY A 117 9.06 -16.94 2.37
C GLY A 117 8.45 -15.77 1.61
N ASP A 118 8.15 -14.66 2.28
CA ASP A 118 7.64 -13.45 1.64
C ASP A 118 8.82 -12.56 1.23
N HIS A 119 9.38 -12.85 0.07
CA HIS A 119 10.48 -12.06 -0.50
C HIS A 119 9.96 -10.74 -1.07
N PRO A 120 10.75 -9.64 -1.01
CA PRO A 120 10.43 -8.46 -1.78
C PRO A 120 10.26 -8.87 -3.24
N LYS A 121 9.10 -8.58 -3.83
CA LYS A 121 8.96 -8.65 -5.29
C LYS A 121 10.05 -7.71 -5.84
N PRO A 122 10.93 -8.19 -6.74
CA PRO A 122 12.02 -7.36 -7.22
C PRO A 122 11.47 -6.09 -7.85
N THR A 123 12.22 -4.99 -7.70
CA THR A 123 11.83 -3.68 -8.22
C THR A 123 11.49 -3.81 -9.70
N LEU A 124 10.21 -3.62 -10.01
CA LEU A 124 9.69 -3.80 -11.35
C LEU A 124 10.22 -2.66 -12.22
N LYS A 125 11.00 -2.99 -13.26
CA LYS A 125 11.40 -1.98 -14.25
C LYS A 125 10.18 -1.67 -15.10
N LEU A 126 9.57 -0.51 -14.86
CA LEU A 126 8.43 -0.03 -15.64
C LEU A 126 8.86 0.20 -17.09
N MET A 127 8.31 -0.60 -18.01
CA MET A 127 8.37 -0.34 -19.44
C MET A 127 6.93 -0.30 -19.94
N TYR A 128 6.47 0.89 -20.30
CA TYR A 128 5.15 1.10 -20.88
C TYR A 128 5.22 0.85 -22.38
N TYR A 129 4.53 -0.19 -22.86
CA TYR A 129 4.28 -0.37 -24.28
C TYR A 129 2.82 -0.04 -24.55
N GLN A 130 2.56 0.93 -25.43
CA GLN A 130 1.25 1.11 -26.02
C GLN A 130 1.09 0.02 -27.08
N MET A 131 0.27 -1.00 -26.81
CA MET A 131 -0.02 -2.01 -27.82
C MET A 131 -0.87 -1.37 -28.93
N PRO A 132 -0.55 -1.60 -30.21
CA PRO A 132 -1.43 -1.21 -31.31
C PRO A 132 -2.78 -1.89 -31.10
N ASN A 133 -3.87 -1.12 -31.08
CA ASN A 133 -5.25 -1.57 -31.01
C ASN A 133 -5.74 -2.18 -29.69
N THR A 134 -5.02 -1.99 -28.58
CA THR A 134 -5.58 -2.30 -27.24
C THR A 134 -5.30 -1.18 -26.24
N SER A 135 -6.22 -1.00 -25.29
CA SER A 135 -6.10 -0.07 -24.18
C SER A 135 -5.31 -0.67 -23.00
N ALA A 136 -4.45 -1.68 -23.20
CA ALA A 136 -3.75 -2.32 -22.09
C ALA A 136 -2.31 -1.80 -21.94
N SER A 137 -1.85 -1.64 -20.69
CA SER A 137 -0.43 -1.47 -20.36
C SER A 137 0.10 -2.79 -19.82
N VAL A 138 1.36 -3.14 -20.08
CA VAL A 138 1.95 -4.38 -19.56
C VAL A 138 3.11 -4.05 -18.63
N LYS A 139 3.00 -4.45 -17.36
CA LYS A 139 4.09 -4.42 -16.39
C LYS A 139 4.90 -5.70 -16.56
N ILE A 140 6.16 -5.56 -16.96
CA ILE A 140 7.05 -6.70 -17.15
C ILE A 140 7.97 -6.81 -15.95
N GLY A 141 7.83 -7.88 -15.18
CA GLY A 141 8.77 -8.25 -14.14
C GLY A 141 9.77 -9.27 -14.64
N VAL A 142 11.05 -9.04 -14.36
CA VAL A 142 12.09 -10.03 -14.58
C VAL A 142 12.72 -10.31 -13.23
N TYR A 143 12.74 -11.57 -12.83
CA TYR A 143 13.52 -11.98 -11.68
C TYR A 143 14.34 -13.22 -11.97
N GLU A 144 15.55 -13.23 -11.41
CA GLU A 144 16.45 -14.37 -11.45
C GLU A 144 16.09 -15.32 -10.31
N THR A 145 15.85 -16.58 -10.64
CA THR A 145 15.67 -17.62 -9.64
C THR A 145 17.01 -18.25 -9.28
N GLY A 146 17.52 -17.92 -8.08
CA GLY A 146 18.57 -18.67 -7.38
C GLY A 146 20.01 -18.45 -7.86
N ARG A 147 20.98 -18.71 -6.97
CA ARG A 147 22.43 -18.52 -7.18
C ARG A 147 23.05 -19.36 -8.32
N TYR A 148 22.32 -20.32 -8.90
CA TYR A 148 22.85 -21.28 -9.89
C TYR A 148 21.91 -21.59 -11.07
N SER A 149 20.90 -20.77 -11.35
CA SER A 149 20.12 -20.97 -12.58
C SER A 149 20.01 -19.67 -13.36
N GLY A 150 20.66 -19.63 -14.53
CA GLY A 150 20.51 -18.58 -15.55
C GLY A 150 19.12 -18.56 -16.20
N LYS A 151 18.07 -18.89 -15.44
CA LYS A 151 16.68 -18.85 -15.88
C LYS A 151 16.02 -17.61 -15.28
N ALA A 152 16.01 -16.54 -16.05
CA ALA A 152 15.18 -15.38 -15.76
C ALA A 152 13.71 -15.75 -16.06
N LYS A 153 12.85 -15.75 -15.04
CA LYS A 153 11.41 -15.84 -15.27
C LYS A 153 10.90 -14.43 -15.58
N LYS A 154 10.50 -14.23 -16.84
CA LYS A 154 9.72 -13.06 -17.24
C LYS A 154 8.28 -13.32 -16.88
N TYR A 155 7.67 -12.45 -16.09
CA TYR A 155 6.23 -12.42 -15.93
C TYR A 155 5.71 -11.09 -16.47
N ASN A 156 4.62 -11.18 -17.22
CA ASN A 156 3.91 -10.03 -17.74
C ASN A 156 2.62 -9.91 -16.94
N GLU A 157 2.48 -8.82 -16.22
CA GLU A 157 1.22 -8.43 -15.61
C GLU A 157 0.56 -7.41 -16.55
N VAL A 158 -0.54 -7.81 -17.18
CA VAL A 158 -1.34 -6.89 -17.99
C VAL A 158 -2.09 -6.00 -17.00
N LEU A 159 -1.66 -4.75 -16.87
CA LEU A 159 -2.38 -3.76 -16.12
C LEU A 159 -3.57 -3.30 -16.98
N PRO A 160 -4.81 -3.44 -16.50
CA PRO A 160 -5.94 -2.83 -17.18
C PRO A 160 -5.68 -1.31 -17.28
N TYR A 161 -6.05 -0.72 -18.43
CA TYR A 161 -5.90 0.71 -18.78
C TYR A 161 -6.13 1.68 -17.62
N GLN A 162 -7.04 1.30 -16.72
CA GLN A 162 -7.57 2.13 -15.66
C GLN A 162 -6.64 2.28 -14.45
N GLN A 163 -5.60 1.44 -14.29
CA GLN A 163 -5.00 1.30 -12.97
C GLN A 163 -3.84 2.20 -12.59
N GLN A 164 -3.26 3.05 -13.46
CA GLN A 164 -2.29 4.06 -12.96
C GLN A 164 -1.89 5.15 -13.97
N LEU A 165 -2.84 5.66 -14.75
CA LEU A 165 -2.62 6.92 -15.45
C LEU A 165 -2.80 8.11 -14.52
N TYR A 166 -3.80 8.05 -13.63
CA TYR A 166 -4.18 9.15 -12.75
C TYR A 166 -4.26 8.74 -11.26
N TYR A 167 -3.89 9.65 -10.36
CA TYR A 167 -3.98 9.48 -8.90
C TYR A 167 -4.67 10.70 -8.29
N LEU A 168 -5.73 10.48 -7.50
CA LEU A 168 -6.45 11.53 -6.80
C LEU A 168 -5.97 11.58 -5.34
N THR A 169 -5.66 12.75 -4.81
CA THR A 169 -5.35 12.89 -3.38
C THR A 169 -6.54 12.55 -2.52
N TRP A 170 -6.27 12.10 -1.31
CA TRP A 170 -7.29 11.65 -0.36
C TRP A 170 -8.31 12.75 -0.01
N ASP A 171 -7.91 14.02 -0.05
CA ASP A 171 -8.72 15.20 0.20
C ASP A 171 -9.44 15.70 -1.07
N CYS A 172 -9.38 14.95 -2.17
CA CYS A 172 -9.91 15.32 -3.49
C CYS A 172 -9.44 16.69 -4.00
N THR A 173 -8.30 17.17 -3.53
CA THR A 173 -7.78 18.50 -3.90
C THR A 173 -6.95 18.43 -5.19
N PHE A 174 -6.18 17.35 -5.39
CA PHE A 174 -5.27 17.24 -6.53
C PHE A 174 -5.43 15.94 -7.30
N LEU A 175 -5.35 16.05 -8.63
CA LEU A 175 -5.29 14.94 -9.56
C LEU A 175 -3.89 14.90 -10.21
N PHE A 176 -3.22 13.77 -10.14
CA PHE A 176 -1.87 13.54 -10.64
C PHE A 176 -1.91 12.63 -11.85
N ARG A 177 -1.00 12.81 -12.81
CA ARG A 177 -0.74 11.87 -13.90
C ARG A 177 0.71 11.40 -13.91
N ASN A 178 0.91 10.08 -13.97
CA ASN A 178 2.24 9.48 -13.73
C ASN A 178 3.13 9.36 -14.98
N ILE A 179 2.57 9.13 -16.17
CA ILE A 179 3.35 8.84 -17.40
C ILE A 179 3.95 10.10 -18.06
N SER A 180 3.29 11.24 -17.89
CA SER A 180 3.74 12.54 -18.38
C SER A 180 3.34 13.55 -17.34
N PHE A 181 4.22 13.67 -16.33
CA PHE A 181 3.99 14.37 -15.08
C PHE A 181 3.12 15.60 -15.27
N ALA A 182 1.93 15.54 -14.69
CA ALA A 182 0.97 16.62 -14.65
C ALA A 182 0.20 16.54 -13.33
N ILE A 183 -0.02 17.68 -12.71
CA ILE A 183 -0.75 17.87 -11.47
C ILE A 183 -1.81 18.91 -11.75
N TRP A 184 -3.07 18.54 -11.54
CA TRP A 184 -4.20 19.45 -11.60
C TRP A 184 -4.76 19.66 -10.19
N LEU A 185 -5.07 20.91 -9.87
CA LEU A 185 -5.92 21.28 -8.75
C LEU A 185 -7.37 21.11 -9.19
N ILE A 186 -8.17 20.48 -8.35
CA ILE A 186 -9.62 20.39 -8.55
C ILE A 186 -10.24 21.68 -8.03
N VAL A 187 -11.03 22.31 -8.90
CA VAL A 187 -11.67 23.60 -8.62
C VAL A 187 -13.16 23.51 -8.90
N GLU A 188 -13.93 24.40 -8.29
CA GLU A 188 -15.34 24.65 -8.61
C GLU A 188 -15.45 25.93 -9.43
N PRO A 189 -15.36 25.82 -10.77
CA PRO A 189 -15.37 26.99 -11.63
C PRO A 189 -16.74 27.69 -11.59
N THR A 190 -16.71 29.01 -11.55
CA THR A 190 -17.91 29.87 -11.63
C THR A 190 -18.27 30.23 -13.08
N THR A 191 -17.33 30.01 -14.01
CA THR A 191 -17.49 30.33 -15.44
C THR A 191 -17.91 29.10 -16.24
N PRO A 192 -18.98 29.14 -17.05
CA PRO A 192 -19.46 27.99 -17.82
C PRO A 192 -18.43 27.35 -18.77
N SER A 193 -17.47 28.13 -19.30
CA SER A 193 -16.43 27.65 -20.20
C SER A 193 -15.33 26.82 -19.53
N GLU A 194 -15.25 26.88 -18.19
CA GLU A 194 -14.23 26.18 -17.38
C GLU A 194 -14.81 24.94 -16.69
N ILE A 195 -16.14 24.77 -16.74
CA ILE A 195 -16.82 23.58 -16.24
C ILE A 195 -16.50 22.41 -17.16
N LEU A 196 -15.83 21.39 -16.61
CA LEU A 196 -15.48 20.17 -17.35
C LEU A 196 -16.58 19.12 -17.24
N PHE A 197 -17.29 19.07 -16.12
CA PHE A 197 -18.50 18.27 -15.91
C PHE A 197 -19.24 18.75 -14.65
N GLU A 198 -20.49 18.32 -14.50
CA GLU A 198 -21.27 18.49 -13.26
C GLU A 198 -21.43 17.14 -12.57
N PHE A 199 -21.29 17.13 -11.24
CA PHE A 199 -21.49 15.94 -10.43
C PHE A 199 -22.05 16.35 -9.07
N ASP A 200 -23.15 15.72 -8.65
CA ASP A 200 -23.87 16.00 -7.40
C ASP A 200 -24.27 17.48 -7.22
N GLY A 201 -24.78 18.09 -8.30
CA GLY A 201 -25.22 19.49 -8.31
C GLY A 201 -24.09 20.54 -8.21
N ARG A 202 -22.83 20.10 -8.27
CA ARG A 202 -21.64 20.97 -8.22
C ARG A 202 -20.90 20.99 -9.58
N PRO A 203 -20.39 22.15 -10.02
CA PRO A 203 -19.54 22.23 -11.21
C PRO A 203 -18.11 21.83 -10.86
N TRP A 204 -17.47 21.02 -11.72
CA TRP A 204 -16.10 20.55 -11.51
C TRP A 204 -15.19 21.02 -12.63
N GLY A 205 -14.02 21.54 -12.25
CA GLY A 205 -12.95 21.98 -13.13
C GLY A 205 -11.59 21.46 -12.69
N LEU A 206 -10.60 21.56 -13.59
CA LEU A 206 -9.22 21.18 -13.34
C LEU A 206 -8.29 22.31 -13.77
N GLU A 207 -7.51 22.84 -12.84
CA GLU A 207 -6.48 23.85 -13.10
C GLU A 207 -5.10 23.18 -13.07
N LEU A 208 -4.30 23.34 -14.12
CA LEU A 208 -2.97 22.75 -14.17
C LEU A 208 -2.00 23.51 -13.26
N VAL A 209 -1.51 22.85 -12.21
CA VAL A 209 -0.57 23.42 -11.23
C VAL A 209 0.88 23.19 -11.66
N ALA A 210 1.19 22.01 -12.19
CA ALA A 210 2.53 21.66 -12.61
C ALA A 210 2.49 20.55 -13.66
N GLY A 211 3.31 20.65 -14.70
CA GLY A 211 3.44 19.58 -15.70
C GLY A 211 4.04 20.06 -17.02
N ARG A 212 4.63 19.14 -17.79
CA ARG A 212 5.14 19.44 -19.15
C ARG A 212 4.22 18.83 -20.20
N GLY A 213 3.91 19.60 -21.25
CA GLY A 213 3.30 19.08 -22.48
C GLY A 213 1.81 18.71 -22.38
N THR A 214 1.08 19.26 -21.42
CA THR A 214 -0.37 19.08 -21.31
C THR A 214 -1.10 20.01 -22.28
N LYS A 215 -1.85 19.43 -23.21
CA LYS A 215 -2.84 20.14 -24.04
C LYS A 215 -4.21 20.12 -23.36
N ASP A 216 -5.14 20.95 -23.81
CA ASP A 216 -6.54 20.91 -23.34
C ASP A 216 -7.16 19.51 -23.42
N GLU A 217 -6.77 18.72 -24.43
CA GLU A 217 -7.18 17.33 -24.60
C GLU A 217 -6.79 16.45 -23.40
N ASP A 218 -5.61 16.68 -22.80
CA ASP A 218 -5.13 15.94 -21.63
C ASP A 218 -5.94 16.27 -20.37
N THR A 219 -6.25 17.56 -20.18
CA THR A 219 -7.09 18.02 -19.06
C THR A 219 -8.51 17.49 -19.18
N ARG A 220 -9.08 17.44 -20.39
CA ARG A 220 -10.39 16.81 -20.64
C ARG A 220 -10.36 15.29 -20.40
N ALA A 221 -9.29 14.61 -20.79
CA ALA A 221 -9.12 13.18 -20.49
C ALA A 221 -9.02 12.92 -18.98
N ALA A 222 -8.28 13.77 -18.25
CA ALA A 222 -8.19 13.73 -16.80
C ALA A 222 -9.54 13.96 -16.12
N ALA A 223 -10.31 14.94 -16.60
CA ALA A 223 -11.66 15.21 -16.10
C ALA A 223 -12.64 14.08 -16.39
N LYS A 224 -12.57 13.46 -17.58
CA LYS A 224 -13.38 12.29 -17.91
C LYS A 224 -13.06 11.11 -17.00
N TRP A 225 -11.78 10.89 -16.68
CA TRP A 225 -11.38 9.88 -15.70
C TRP A 225 -11.93 10.22 -14.31
N LEU A 226 -11.79 11.47 -13.86
CA LEU A 226 -12.29 11.91 -12.55
C LEU A 226 -13.80 11.74 -12.44
N HIS A 227 -14.56 12.17 -13.44
CA HIS A 227 -16.02 12.00 -13.49
C HIS A 227 -16.41 10.53 -13.42
N HIS A 228 -15.78 9.67 -14.23
CA HIS A 228 -16.02 8.23 -14.18
C HIS A 228 -15.65 7.62 -12.82
N HIS A 229 -14.53 8.06 -12.24
CA HIS A 229 -14.09 7.65 -10.91
C HIS A 229 -15.10 8.04 -9.83
N LEU A 230 -15.68 9.25 -9.90
CA LEU A 230 -16.72 9.71 -8.98
C LEU A 230 -18.04 8.96 -9.21
N VAL A 231 -18.52 8.82 -10.45
CA VAL A 231 -19.78 8.14 -10.77
C VAL A 231 -19.76 6.66 -10.42
N GLU A 232 -18.71 5.92 -10.82
CA GLU A 232 -18.64 4.47 -10.57
C GLU A 232 -18.36 4.14 -9.11
N ASN A 233 -17.64 4.99 -8.37
CA ASN A 233 -17.29 4.69 -6.97
C ASN A 233 -18.20 5.35 -5.93
N VAL A 234 -18.87 6.47 -6.24
CA VAL A 234 -19.70 7.22 -5.27
C VAL A 234 -21.19 6.91 -5.43
N LEU A 235 -21.74 6.84 -6.65
CA LEU A 235 -23.19 6.63 -6.84
C LEU A 235 -23.61 5.15 -6.79
N ARG A 236 -22.86 4.26 -7.46
CA ARG A 236 -23.20 2.82 -7.56
C ARG A 236 -23.03 2.01 -6.27
N ARG A 237 -22.60 2.63 -5.17
CA ARG A 237 -22.41 1.98 -3.86
C ARG A 237 -23.35 2.53 -2.78
N LEU A 238 -24.24 3.47 -3.13
CA LEU A 238 -25.30 4.02 -2.29
C LEU A 238 -26.70 3.49 -2.64
N GLU A 239 -26.84 2.81 -3.79
CA GLU A 239 -27.98 1.94 -4.15
C GLU A 239 -27.68 0.48 -3.77
#